data_AF-A0A3B0WGR5-F1
#
_entry.id   AF-A0A3B0WGR5-F1
#
_cell.length_a   1.000
_cell.length_b   1.000
_cell.length_c   1.000
_cell.angle_alpha   90.00
_cell.angle_beta   90.00
_cell.angle_gamma   90.00
#
_symmetry.space_group_name_H-M   'P 1'
#
loop_
_entity.id
_entity.type
_entity.pdbx_description
1 polymer ?
#
loop_
_entity_poly.entity_id
_entity_poly.type
_entity_poly.pdbx_seq_one_letter_code
_entity_poly.pdbx_strand_id
1 'polypeptide(L)'
;MEDDDKQLSLFDTGANNSNSVKLQPKVKPDKSTPFSKYVVYVDESGDHGLQNIDDKNSLKKQSDIESNPYHMALGFCLEELYDFLVEKNQHEKKTHIVVECRGKKEDAELELSFRRVCDGRNRLGLTLPFEVIFSDKKVMSSGLQLADLVARPIGLSVLRPNQINRAFDALKKKFYCDGGRDHLGENYFGKGLKIYPLPDSEKPR
;
A
#
# COMPACT_ATOMS: atom_id res chain seq x y z
N MET A 1 15.40 -20.98 24.22
CA MET A 1 14.41 -19.94 24.52
C MET A 1 15.22 -18.76 25.01
N GLU A 2 15.59 -17.89 24.09
CA GLU A 2 16.20 -16.59 24.38
C GLU A 2 15.44 -15.60 23.51
N ASP A 3 14.83 -14.62 24.17
CA ASP A 3 13.94 -13.62 23.59
C ASP A 3 14.74 -12.62 22.73
N ASP A 4 14.33 -12.47 21.48
CA ASP A 4 14.96 -11.57 20.49
C ASP A 4 14.17 -10.25 20.42
N ASP A 5 14.31 -9.43 21.47
CA ASP A 5 13.73 -8.09 21.58
C ASP A 5 14.55 -7.04 20.81
N LYS A 6 14.44 -7.04 19.48
CA LYS A 6 14.90 -5.90 18.66
C LYS A 6 13.85 -5.49 17.64
N GLN A 7 12.80 -4.86 18.15
CA GLN A 7 11.90 -4.02 17.38
C GLN A 7 12.71 -2.84 16.79
N LEU A 8 12.80 -2.76 15.46
CA LEU A 8 13.37 -1.60 14.77
C LEU A 8 12.41 -0.42 14.92
N SER A 9 12.87 0.65 15.56
CA SER A 9 12.14 1.93 15.61
C SER A 9 12.00 2.51 14.20
N LEU A 10 10.77 2.82 13.79
CA LEU A 10 10.44 3.40 12.49
C LEU A 10 10.62 4.93 12.44
N PHE A 11 11.11 5.54 13.52
CA PHE A 11 11.30 6.99 13.64
C PHE A 11 12.65 7.31 14.28
N ASP A 12 13.58 7.82 13.49
CA ASP A 12 14.79 8.48 13.99
C ASP A 12 14.40 9.90 14.47
N THR A 13 14.30 10.09 15.79
CA THR A 13 14.29 11.44 16.35
C THR A 13 15.72 11.92 16.44
N GLY A 14 16.08 12.82 15.51
CA GLY A 14 17.38 13.46 15.49
C GLY A 14 17.67 14.20 16.81
N ALA A 15 18.76 13.83 17.46
CA ALA A 15 19.48 14.68 18.40
C ALA A 15 20.96 14.25 18.45
N ASN A 16 21.81 15.23 18.19
CA ASN A 16 23.26 15.15 18.25
C ASN A 16 23.77 14.47 19.52
N ASN A 17 24.63 13.46 19.38
CA ASN A 17 25.68 13.25 20.37
C ASN A 17 26.92 12.60 19.72
N SER A 18 28.01 13.36 19.75
CA SER A 18 29.34 12.96 19.34
C SER A 18 29.86 11.84 20.23
N ASN A 19 29.97 10.62 19.69
CA ASN A 19 30.97 9.65 20.14
C ASN A 19 31.22 8.63 19.03
N SER A 20 32.46 8.62 18.55
CA SER A 20 32.96 7.74 17.50
C SER A 20 32.97 6.28 17.96
N VAL A 21 31.96 5.51 17.57
CA VAL A 21 31.99 4.04 17.64
C VAL A 21 32.17 3.52 16.22
N LYS A 22 33.38 3.04 15.91
CA LYS A 22 33.65 2.29 14.67
C LYS A 22 32.89 0.96 14.71
N LEU A 23 31.70 0.93 14.12
CA LEU A 23 30.98 -0.31 13.83
C LEU A 23 31.55 -0.88 12.53
N GLN A 24 32.34 -1.95 12.63
CA GLN A 24 32.63 -2.79 11.48
C GLN A 24 31.37 -3.58 11.13
N PRO A 25 30.95 -3.63 9.86
CA PRO A 25 29.78 -4.42 9.46
C PRO A 25 30.17 -5.90 9.44
N LYS A 26 29.77 -6.65 10.46
CA LYS A 26 29.69 -8.12 10.42
C LYS A 26 28.24 -8.54 10.17
N VAL A 27 27.73 -8.31 8.96
CA VAL A 27 26.50 -8.96 8.50
C VAL A 27 26.95 -10.15 7.64
N LYS A 28 26.81 -11.36 8.18
CA LYS A 28 26.97 -12.60 7.39
C LYS A 28 25.81 -12.67 6.37
N PRO A 29 26.01 -13.23 5.17
CA PRO A 29 24.93 -13.41 4.22
C PRO A 29 23.84 -14.28 4.87
N ASP A 30 22.64 -13.71 4.89
CA ASP A 30 21.44 -14.24 5.53
C ASP A 30 21.09 -15.60 4.93
N LYS A 31 20.89 -16.64 5.77
CA LYS A 31 20.38 -17.94 5.31
C LYS A 31 19.04 -17.68 4.63
N SER A 32 18.90 -18.05 3.36
CA SER A 32 17.84 -17.64 2.45
C SER A 32 16.45 -18.08 2.91
N THR A 33 15.77 -17.27 3.72
CA THR A 33 14.35 -17.48 3.98
C THR A 33 13.58 -17.26 2.67
N PRO A 34 12.56 -18.09 2.36
CA PRO A 34 11.74 -17.91 1.17
C PRO A 34 10.78 -16.72 1.28
N PHE A 35 10.75 -16.06 2.46
CA PHE A 35 9.83 -14.99 2.78
C PHE A 35 10.48 -13.61 2.66
N SER A 36 9.68 -12.67 2.19
CA SER A 36 10.03 -11.26 2.13
C SER A 36 10.25 -10.68 3.53
N LYS A 37 11.11 -9.68 3.63
CA LYS A 37 11.27 -8.88 4.86
C LYS A 37 10.08 -7.94 5.12
N TYR A 38 9.15 -7.85 4.18
CA TYR A 38 8.00 -6.96 4.23
C TYR A 38 6.71 -7.75 4.46
N VAL A 39 5.85 -7.19 5.31
CA VAL A 39 4.43 -7.56 5.43
C VAL A 39 3.63 -6.32 5.07
N VAL A 40 2.67 -6.47 4.17
CA VAL A 40 1.88 -5.35 3.65
C VAL A 40 0.50 -5.41 4.28
N TYR A 41 0.01 -4.27 4.78
CA TYR A 41 -1.33 -4.14 5.31
C TYR A 41 -2.15 -3.29 4.35
N VAL A 42 -3.34 -3.77 4.02
CA VAL A 42 -4.24 -3.12 3.07
C VAL A 42 -5.55 -2.87 3.78
N ASP A 43 -6.01 -1.63 3.68
CA ASP A 43 -7.30 -1.21 4.21
C ASP A 43 -7.99 -0.24 3.24
N GLU A 44 -9.30 -0.09 3.38
CA GLU A 44 -10.08 0.92 2.67
C GLU A 44 -10.62 1.97 3.63
N SER A 45 -10.64 3.24 3.20
CA SER A 45 -11.41 4.24 3.91
C SER A 45 -12.88 4.18 3.46
N GLY A 46 -13.73 3.50 4.21
CA GLY A 46 -15.19 3.39 3.98
C GLY A 46 -16.02 4.51 4.61
N ASP A 47 -15.47 5.73 4.73
CA ASP A 47 -16.06 6.77 5.57
C ASP A 47 -17.40 7.30 5.04
N HIS A 48 -18.44 7.27 5.87
CA HIS A 48 -19.79 7.79 5.56
C HIS A 48 -19.82 9.30 5.21
N GLY A 49 -18.73 10.03 5.43
CA GLY A 49 -18.56 11.44 5.07
C GLY A 49 -17.80 11.69 3.76
N LEU A 50 -17.27 10.65 3.13
CA LEU A 50 -16.77 10.67 1.76
C LEU A 50 -17.93 10.25 0.85
N GLN A 51 -18.20 11.02 -0.20
CA GLN A 51 -19.30 10.69 -1.10
C GLN A 51 -19.08 9.28 -1.64
N ASN A 52 -20.11 8.42 -1.58
CA ASN A 52 -20.13 7.21 -2.39
C ASN A 52 -19.92 7.67 -3.83
N ILE A 53 -18.77 7.34 -4.42
CA ILE A 53 -18.50 7.59 -5.83
C ILE A 53 -19.27 6.54 -6.63
N ASP A 54 -20.60 6.58 -6.52
CA ASP A 54 -21.51 5.88 -7.41
C ASP A 54 -21.83 6.80 -8.60
N ASP A 55 -20.78 7.23 -9.30
CA ASP A 55 -20.99 7.95 -10.55
C ASP A 55 -21.28 6.92 -11.66
N LYS A 56 -22.53 6.46 -11.66
CA LYS A 56 -23.12 5.51 -12.63
C LYS A 56 -23.02 5.97 -14.10
N ASN A 57 -22.44 7.14 -14.36
CA ASN A 57 -22.32 7.72 -15.69
C ASN A 57 -20.96 7.52 -16.37
N SER A 58 -19.90 7.08 -15.67
CA SER A 58 -18.55 6.99 -16.27
C SER A 58 -18.03 5.56 -16.49
N LEU A 59 -18.71 4.52 -16.01
CA LEU A 59 -18.26 3.11 -16.12
C LEU A 59 -18.98 2.28 -17.21
N LYS A 60 -19.67 2.93 -18.15
CA LYS A 60 -20.33 2.22 -19.28
C LYS A 60 -19.33 1.85 -20.39
N LYS A 61 -18.42 0.93 -20.11
CA LYS A 61 -17.83 -0.05 -21.04
C LYS A 61 -16.65 -0.78 -20.38
N GLN A 62 -16.92 -1.87 -19.68
CA GLN A 62 -16.17 -3.13 -19.78
C GLN A 62 -16.74 -4.16 -18.78
N SER A 63 -17.29 -5.24 -19.36
CA SER A 63 -17.59 -6.56 -18.80
C SER A 63 -17.63 -6.74 -17.27
N ASP A 64 -18.86 -6.77 -16.74
CA ASP A 64 -19.53 -7.50 -15.62
C ASP A 64 -18.77 -8.29 -14.51
N ILE A 65 -17.44 -8.27 -14.42
CA ILE A 65 -16.69 -8.82 -13.26
C ILE A 65 -15.55 -7.87 -12.84
N GLU A 66 -15.16 -6.92 -13.71
CA GLU A 66 -14.14 -5.90 -13.45
C GLU A 66 -14.69 -4.60 -12.82
N SER A 67 -15.97 -4.59 -12.45
CA SER A 67 -16.70 -3.35 -12.11
C SER A 67 -16.58 -2.90 -10.65
N ASN A 68 -15.91 -3.64 -9.76
CA ASN A 68 -15.74 -3.19 -8.38
C ASN A 68 -14.47 -2.31 -8.26
N PRO A 69 -14.61 -1.01 -7.94
CA PRO A 69 -13.48 -0.10 -7.78
C PRO A 69 -12.42 -0.62 -6.80
N TYR A 70 -12.85 -1.36 -5.77
CA TYR A 70 -11.94 -1.93 -4.78
C TYR A 70 -11.02 -2.99 -5.38
N HIS A 71 -11.54 -3.88 -6.23
CA HIS A 71 -10.73 -4.90 -6.90
C HIS A 71 -9.72 -4.28 -7.87
N MET A 72 -10.13 -3.21 -8.58
CA MET A 72 -9.25 -2.46 -9.47
C MET A 72 -8.15 -1.74 -8.69
N ALA A 73 -8.52 -1.05 -7.61
CA ALA A 73 -7.56 -0.36 -6.74
C ALA A 73 -6.54 -1.34 -6.14
N LEU A 74 -7.01 -2.51 -5.67
CA LEU A 74 -6.12 -3.57 -5.19
C LEU A 74 -5.13 -4.00 -6.28
N GLY A 75 -5.59 -4.24 -7.51
CA GLY A 75 -4.71 -4.59 -8.63
C GLY A 75 -3.60 -3.57 -8.85
N PHE A 76 -3.95 -2.27 -8.86
CA PHE A 76 -2.96 -1.20 -8.97
C PHE A 76 -1.98 -1.17 -7.80
N CYS A 77 -2.44 -1.43 -6.58
CA CYS A 77 -1.58 -1.50 -5.40
C CYS A 77 -0.61 -2.68 -5.47
N LEU A 78 -1.05 -3.85 -5.95
CA LEU A 78 -0.19 -5.04 -6.10
C LEU A 78 0.91 -4.83 -7.13
N GLU A 79 0.60 -4.17 -8.25
CA GLU A 79 1.58 -3.84 -9.29
C GLU A 79 2.66 -2.89 -8.77
N GLU A 80 2.28 -1.81 -8.09
CA GLU A 80 3.26 -0.86 -7.55
C GLU A 80 4.04 -1.44 -6.36
N LEU A 81 3.40 -2.33 -5.58
CA LEU A 81 4.09 -3.09 -4.54
C LEU A 81 5.18 -3.98 -5.15
N TYR A 82 4.92 -4.62 -6.30
CA TYR A 82 5.93 -5.43 -6.97
C TYR A 82 7.13 -4.58 -7.39
N ASP A 83 6.89 -3.43 -8.04
CA ASP A 83 7.96 -2.49 -8.42
C ASP A 83 8.77 -2.04 -7.19
N PHE A 84 8.10 -1.73 -6.07
CA PHE A 84 8.77 -1.40 -4.81
C PHE A 84 9.65 -2.57 -4.32
N LEU A 85 9.16 -3.81 -4.36
CA LEU A 85 9.94 -4.97 -3.93
C LEU A 85 11.08 -5.30 -4.90
N VAL A 86 10.98 -4.93 -6.18
CA VAL A 86 12.10 -5.00 -7.13
C VAL A 86 13.21 -4.06 -6.67
N GLU A 87 12.89 -2.79 -6.36
CA GLU A 87 13.85 -1.82 -5.82
C GLU A 87 14.53 -2.34 -4.53
N LYS A 88 13.80 -3.09 -3.70
CA LYS A 88 14.32 -3.67 -2.43
C LYS A 88 14.96 -5.06 -2.59
N ASN A 89 15.09 -5.59 -3.80
CA ASN A 89 15.60 -6.94 -4.06
C ASN A 89 14.84 -8.02 -3.26
N GLN A 90 13.52 -7.87 -3.10
CA GLN A 90 12.63 -8.81 -2.41
C GLN A 90 11.53 -9.40 -3.33
N HIS A 91 11.47 -9.01 -4.60
CA HIS A 91 10.38 -9.35 -5.53
C HIS A 91 10.23 -10.85 -5.84
N GLU A 92 11.27 -11.67 -5.66
CA GLU A 92 11.20 -13.13 -5.83
C GLU A 92 10.71 -13.87 -4.58
N LYS A 93 10.65 -13.17 -3.44
CA LYS A 93 10.28 -13.77 -2.17
C LYS A 93 8.79 -13.68 -1.92
N LYS A 94 8.27 -14.70 -1.23
CA LYS A 94 6.86 -14.71 -0.82
C LYS A 94 6.57 -13.54 0.11
N THR A 95 5.67 -12.65 -0.30
CA THR A 95 5.24 -11.47 0.48
C THR A 95 3.80 -11.66 0.95
N HIS A 96 3.57 -11.49 2.25
CA HIS A 96 2.23 -11.60 2.83
C HIS A 96 1.52 -10.24 2.80
N ILE A 97 0.27 -10.27 2.37
CA ILE A 97 -0.61 -9.10 2.23
C ILE A 97 -1.81 -9.33 3.14
N VAL A 98 -1.86 -8.57 4.22
CA VAL A 98 -2.88 -8.67 5.26
C VAL A 98 -4.02 -7.71 4.93
N VAL A 99 -5.23 -8.24 4.82
CA VAL A 99 -6.47 -7.49 4.58
C VAL A 99 -7.45 -7.74 5.73
N GLU A 100 -8.31 -6.77 6.04
CA GLU A 100 -9.39 -6.95 7.01
C GLU A 100 -10.55 -7.77 6.40
N CYS A 101 -11.11 -8.72 7.17
CA CYS A 101 -12.31 -9.47 6.78
C CYS A 101 -13.54 -8.56 6.70
N ARG A 102 -14.35 -8.73 5.64
CA ARG A 102 -15.61 -7.99 5.43
C ARG A 102 -16.84 -8.88 5.33
N GLY A 103 -16.62 -10.19 5.22
CA GLY A 103 -17.66 -11.19 5.26
C GLY A 103 -17.43 -12.23 4.18
N LYS A 104 -17.90 -13.46 4.41
CA LYS A 104 -17.54 -14.64 3.60
C LYS A 104 -17.64 -14.43 2.09
N LYS A 105 -18.68 -13.74 1.62
CA LYS A 105 -18.88 -13.49 0.19
C LYS A 105 -17.86 -12.49 -0.34
N GLU A 106 -17.69 -11.35 0.33
CA GLU A 106 -16.76 -10.30 -0.07
C GLU A 106 -15.31 -10.78 0.03
N ASP A 107 -14.97 -11.55 1.08
CA ASP A 107 -13.65 -12.14 1.27
C ASP A 107 -13.33 -13.13 0.14
N ALA A 108 -14.30 -13.96 -0.28
CA ALA A 108 -14.12 -14.89 -1.39
C ALA A 108 -13.98 -14.19 -2.75
N GLU A 109 -14.76 -13.13 -2.99
CA GLU A 109 -14.64 -12.30 -4.20
C GLU A 109 -13.28 -11.58 -4.25
N LEU A 110 -12.83 -11.05 -3.10
CA LEU A 110 -11.53 -10.41 -2.96
C LEU A 110 -10.38 -11.38 -3.20
N GLU A 111 -10.43 -12.56 -2.58
CA GLU A 111 -9.40 -13.59 -2.78
C GLU A 111 -9.32 -14.00 -4.25
N LEU A 112 -10.46 -14.24 -4.90
CA LEU A 112 -10.48 -14.60 -6.32
C LEU A 112 -9.87 -13.50 -7.20
N SER A 113 -10.20 -12.24 -6.93
CA SER A 113 -9.60 -11.10 -7.64
C SER A 113 -8.09 -11.01 -7.41
N PHE A 114 -7.65 -11.13 -6.16
CA PHE A 114 -6.24 -11.14 -5.77
C PHE A 114 -5.46 -12.22 -6.51
N ARG A 115 -5.98 -13.46 -6.53
CA ARG A 115 -5.34 -14.60 -7.20
C ARG A 115 -5.22 -14.36 -8.69
N ARG A 116 -6.28 -13.87 -9.35
CA ARG A 116 -6.22 -13.53 -10.78
C ARG A 116 -5.12 -12.53 -11.10
N VAL A 117 -5.00 -11.46 -10.30
CA VAL A 117 -3.94 -10.48 -10.47
C VAL A 117 -2.58 -11.13 -10.27
N CYS A 118 -2.40 -11.94 -9.22
CA CYS A 118 -1.14 -12.62 -8.93
C CYS A 118 -0.77 -13.68 -9.97
N ASP A 119 -1.73 -14.31 -10.65
CA ASP A 119 -1.51 -15.36 -11.67
C ASP A 119 -1.19 -14.78 -13.06
N GLY A 120 -1.03 -13.46 -13.19
CA GLY A 120 -0.60 -12.82 -14.44
C GLY A 120 -1.63 -11.89 -15.08
N ARG A 121 -2.83 -11.73 -14.51
CA ARG A 121 -3.79 -10.68 -14.92
C ARG A 121 -3.42 -9.33 -14.30
N ASN A 122 -2.17 -8.93 -14.49
CA ASN A 122 -1.62 -7.64 -14.11
C ASN A 122 -0.91 -7.02 -15.31
N ARG A 123 -0.64 -5.73 -15.25
CA ARG A 123 0.04 -4.95 -16.29
C ARG A 123 1.41 -5.52 -16.68
N LEU A 124 2.09 -6.19 -15.76
CA LEU A 124 3.41 -6.78 -15.98
C LEU A 124 3.32 -8.13 -16.71
N GLY A 125 2.16 -8.81 -16.70
CA GLY A 125 2.00 -10.16 -17.23
C GLY A 125 2.80 -11.21 -16.45
N LEU A 126 3.13 -10.94 -15.19
CA LEU A 126 4.00 -11.79 -14.36
C LEU A 126 3.23 -12.51 -13.26
N THR A 127 3.72 -13.67 -12.83
CA THR A 127 3.26 -14.26 -11.57
C THR A 127 3.85 -13.50 -10.39
N LEU A 128 3.00 -12.92 -9.54
CA LEU A 128 3.41 -12.18 -8.35
C LEU A 128 3.49 -13.14 -7.15
N PRO A 129 4.62 -13.22 -6.40
CA PRO A 129 4.75 -14.13 -5.27
C PRO A 129 4.09 -13.57 -4.00
N PHE A 130 2.81 -13.22 -4.10
CA PHE A 130 2.05 -12.62 -3.00
C PHE A 130 1.04 -13.61 -2.43
N GLU A 131 0.84 -13.53 -1.12
CA GLU A 131 -0.13 -14.36 -0.40
C GLU A 131 -1.03 -13.48 0.45
N VAL A 132 -2.34 -13.54 0.19
CA VAL A 132 -3.32 -12.80 0.97
C VAL A 132 -3.61 -13.50 2.29
N ILE A 133 -3.66 -12.74 3.38
CA ILE A 133 -4.06 -13.18 4.71
C ILE A 133 -5.25 -12.33 5.15
N PHE A 134 -6.36 -12.99 5.43
CA PHE A 134 -7.54 -12.34 5.98
C PHE A 134 -7.46 -12.27 7.50
N SER A 135 -7.52 -11.06 8.05
CA SER A 135 -7.49 -10.79 9.49
C SER A 135 -8.89 -10.45 9.98
N ASP A 136 -9.37 -11.20 10.97
CA ASP A 136 -10.64 -10.92 11.63
C ASP A 136 -10.62 -9.55 12.34
N LYS A 137 -11.73 -8.82 12.32
CA LYS A 137 -11.88 -7.52 13.01
C LYS A 137 -11.61 -7.57 14.52
N LYS A 138 -11.75 -8.75 15.12
CA LYS A 138 -11.49 -8.98 16.55
C LYS A 138 -10.00 -9.00 16.88
N VAL A 139 -9.16 -9.25 15.88
CA VAL A 139 -7.71 -9.19 16.01
C VAL A 139 -7.32 -7.71 15.94
N MET A 140 -6.90 -7.14 17.06
CA MET A 140 -6.37 -5.77 17.08
C MET A 140 -4.99 -5.73 16.42
N SER A 141 -4.98 -5.73 15.08
CA SER A 141 -3.77 -5.59 14.28
C SER A 141 -3.34 -4.13 14.26
N SER A 142 -2.20 -3.82 14.88
CA SER A 142 -1.58 -2.49 14.83
C SER A 142 -1.24 -2.07 13.39
N GLY A 143 -0.94 -3.03 12.52
CA GLY A 143 -0.68 -2.79 11.10
C GLY A 143 -1.93 -2.31 10.35
N LEU A 144 -3.09 -2.94 10.59
CA LEU A 144 -4.35 -2.49 9.99
C LEU A 144 -4.82 -1.16 10.58
N GLN A 145 -4.65 -0.94 11.88
CA GLN A 145 -4.92 0.37 12.50
C GLN A 145 -4.07 1.49 11.89
N LEU A 146 -2.80 1.19 11.60
CA LEU A 146 -1.94 2.14 10.89
C LEU A 146 -2.42 2.38 9.45
N ALA A 147 -2.85 1.33 8.75
CA ALA A 147 -3.41 1.44 7.39
C ALA A 147 -4.68 2.33 7.37
N ASP A 148 -5.60 2.15 8.32
CA ASP A 148 -6.80 2.99 8.47
C ASP A 148 -6.44 4.47 8.70
N LEU A 149 -5.51 4.72 9.64
CA LEU A 149 -5.05 6.08 9.97
C LEU A 149 -4.43 6.82 8.77
N VAL A 150 -3.81 6.11 7.83
CA VAL A 150 -3.23 6.73 6.63
C VAL A 150 -4.23 6.87 5.49
N ALA A 151 -5.21 5.99 5.38
CA ALA A 151 -6.15 5.97 4.26
C ALA A 151 -7.01 7.25 4.20
N ARG A 152 -7.61 7.65 5.33
CA ARG A 152 -8.53 8.80 5.38
C ARG A 152 -7.88 10.14 4.99
N PRO A 153 -6.71 10.54 5.52
CA PRO A 153 -6.04 11.76 5.09
C PRO A 153 -5.74 11.78 3.59
N ILE A 154 -5.38 10.64 3.00
CA ILE A 154 -5.13 10.53 1.56
C ILE A 154 -6.41 10.76 0.78
N GLY A 155 -7.51 10.06 1.13
CA GLY A 155 -8.81 10.25 0.49
C GLY A 155 -9.31 11.70 0.56
N LEU A 156 -9.18 12.35 1.72
CA LEU A 156 -9.57 13.75 1.90
C LEU A 156 -8.76 14.72 1.04
N SER A 157 -7.46 14.46 0.83
CA SER A 157 -6.62 15.33 0.00
C SER A 157 -7.08 15.37 -1.47
N VAL A 158 -7.68 14.28 -1.95
CA VAL A 158 -8.20 14.16 -3.31
C VAL A 158 -9.63 14.68 -3.39
N LEU A 159 -10.49 14.31 -2.44
CA LEU A 159 -11.91 14.64 -2.47
C LEU A 159 -12.22 16.08 -2.02
N ARG A 160 -11.34 16.70 -1.24
CA ARG A 160 -11.50 18.07 -0.72
C ARG A 160 -10.17 18.84 -0.80
N PRO A 161 -9.65 19.14 -2.00
CA PRO A 161 -8.32 19.71 -2.18
C PRO A 161 -8.14 21.09 -1.53
N ASN A 162 -9.23 21.86 -1.37
CA ASN A 162 -9.21 23.18 -0.75
C ASN A 162 -9.21 23.13 0.80
N GLN A 163 -9.43 21.94 1.40
CA GLN A 163 -9.42 21.78 2.85
C GLN A 163 -7.99 21.54 3.34
N ILE A 164 -7.57 22.28 4.37
CA ILE A 164 -6.27 22.06 5.01
C ILE A 164 -6.19 20.64 5.55
N ASN A 165 -5.12 19.91 5.19
CA ASN A 165 -4.93 18.52 5.56
C ASN A 165 -3.49 18.26 6.03
N ARG A 166 -3.19 18.67 7.26
CA ARG A 166 -1.87 18.50 7.88
C ARG A 166 -1.42 17.05 7.99
N ALA A 167 -2.39 16.13 8.15
CA ALA A 167 -2.10 14.71 8.21
C ALA A 167 -1.57 14.21 6.85
N PHE A 168 -2.18 14.61 5.74
CA PHE A 168 -1.68 14.32 4.40
C PHE A 168 -0.29 14.93 4.15
N ASP A 169 -0.05 16.17 4.59
CA ASP A 169 1.27 16.80 4.46
C ASP A 169 2.38 16.02 5.18
N ALA A 170 2.07 15.45 6.34
CA ALA A 170 3.00 14.57 7.06
C ALA A 170 3.23 13.22 6.34
N LEU A 171 2.24 12.74 5.58
CA LEU A 171 2.32 11.49 4.82
C LEU A 171 3.06 11.65 3.49
N LYS A 172 3.08 12.83 2.86
CA LYS A 172 3.74 13.07 1.55
C LYS A 172 5.15 12.47 1.47
N LYS A 173 5.97 12.67 2.50
CA LYS A 173 7.35 12.17 2.55
C LYS A 173 7.48 10.66 2.82
N LYS A 174 6.37 9.95 3.01
CA LYS A 174 6.32 8.50 3.27
C LYS A 174 5.82 7.70 2.07
N PHE A 175 5.35 8.37 1.03
CA PHE A 175 4.90 7.69 -0.18
C PHE A 175 6.07 7.03 -0.91
N TYR A 176 5.75 5.96 -1.63
CA TYR A 176 6.62 5.42 -2.66
C TYR A 176 6.75 6.44 -3.80
N CYS A 177 7.98 6.85 -4.09
CA CYS A 177 8.30 7.90 -5.04
C CYS A 177 9.23 7.36 -6.13
N ASP A 178 9.05 7.85 -7.36
CA ASP A 178 10.04 7.64 -8.40
C ASP A 178 11.37 8.31 -8.01
N GLY A 179 12.49 7.63 -8.27
CA GLY A 179 13.81 8.03 -7.77
C GLY A 179 14.03 7.77 -6.28
N GLY A 180 13.20 6.92 -5.64
CA GLY A 180 13.45 6.36 -4.32
C GLY A 180 13.43 7.39 -3.19
N ARG A 181 14.32 7.20 -2.19
CA ARG A 181 14.37 8.05 -0.97
C ARG A 181 14.96 9.45 -1.20
N ASP A 182 15.51 9.72 -2.37
CA ASP A 182 16.07 11.03 -2.69
C ASP A 182 14.99 12.03 -3.13
N HIS A 183 13.79 11.54 -3.49
CA HIS A 183 12.68 12.35 -4.05
C HIS A 183 11.40 12.27 -3.21
N LEU A 184 11.54 12.12 -1.89
CA LEU A 184 10.40 11.96 -0.97
C LEU A 184 9.44 13.15 -1.04
N GLY A 185 8.21 12.89 -1.48
CA GLY A 185 7.12 13.86 -1.47
C GLY A 185 6.95 14.70 -2.74
N GLU A 186 7.74 14.45 -3.79
CA GLU A 186 7.63 15.21 -5.05
C GLU A 186 7.14 14.32 -6.22
N ASN A 187 7.58 13.05 -6.28
CA ASN A 187 7.30 12.15 -7.40
C ASN A 187 6.49 10.90 -7.02
N TYR A 188 5.47 11.07 -6.17
CA TYR A 188 4.62 9.95 -5.73
C TYR A 188 3.39 9.70 -6.61
N PHE A 189 2.97 10.66 -7.44
CA PHE A 189 1.81 10.48 -8.32
C PHE A 189 2.07 9.41 -9.40
N GLY A 190 1.10 8.53 -9.62
CA GLY A 190 1.21 7.38 -10.54
C GLY A 190 2.02 6.20 -9.97
N LYS A 191 2.75 6.42 -8.87
CA LYS A 191 3.50 5.42 -8.11
C LYS A 191 2.81 5.16 -6.76
N GLY A 192 3.26 5.84 -5.70
CA GLY A 192 2.67 5.73 -4.36
C GLY A 192 1.24 6.27 -4.21
N LEU A 193 0.79 7.15 -5.10
CA LEU A 193 -0.61 7.61 -5.15
C LEU A 193 -1.15 7.51 -6.58
N LYS A 194 -2.20 6.72 -6.77
CA LYS A 194 -2.95 6.64 -8.03
C LYS A 194 -4.37 7.13 -7.82
N ILE A 195 -4.86 7.93 -8.76
CA ILE A 195 -6.23 8.43 -8.79
C ILE A 195 -6.90 7.87 -10.05
N TYR A 196 -8.05 7.23 -9.88
CA TYR A 196 -8.81 6.62 -10.97
C TYR A 196 -10.33 6.75 -10.74
N PRO A 197 -11.12 7.12 -11.77
CA PRO A 197 -10.65 7.69 -13.04
C PRO A 197 -9.91 9.01 -12.78
N LEU A 198 -9.05 9.43 -13.72
CA LEU A 198 -8.42 10.74 -13.61
C LEU A 198 -9.52 11.81 -13.54
N PRO A 199 -9.47 12.76 -12.58
CA PRO A 199 -10.41 13.86 -12.56
C PRO A 199 -10.33 14.56 -13.91
N ASP A 200 -11.48 14.89 -14.50
CA ASP A 200 -11.51 15.77 -15.67
C ASP A 200 -10.73 17.02 -15.29
N SER A 201 -9.56 17.20 -15.89
CA SER A 201 -8.80 18.44 -15.77
C SER A 201 -9.75 19.55 -16.17
N GLU A 202 -10.18 20.39 -15.21
CA GLU A 202 -10.98 21.56 -15.49
C GLU A 202 -10.24 22.34 -16.58
N LYS A 203 -10.74 22.26 -17.82
CA LYS A 203 -10.27 23.12 -18.89
C LYS A 203 -10.49 24.55 -18.38
N PRO A 204 -9.47 25.42 -18.42
CA PRO A 204 -9.67 26.81 -18.03
C PRO A 204 -10.78 27.37 -18.92
N ARG A 205 -11.90 27.76 -18.30
CA ARG A 205 -12.96 28.55 -18.94
C ARG A 205 -12.53 30.00 -19.01
#